data_AF-T0ZR18-F1
#
_entry.id   AF-T0ZR18-F1
#
_cell.length_a   1.000
_cell.length_b   1.000
_cell.length_c   1.000
_cell.angle_alpha   90.00
_cell.angle_beta   90.00
_cell.angle_gamma   90.00
#
_symmetry.space_group_name_H-M   'P 1'
#
loop_
_entity.id
_entity.type
_entity.pdbx_description
1 polymer ?
#
loop_
_entity_poly.entity_id
_entity_poly.type
_entity_poly.pdbx_seq_one_letter_code
_entity_poly.pdbx_strand_id
1 'polypeptide(L)'
;MLYLGASTGTTVSHVADLVGPEGRVFAVELSPRVLPRLLLLAREYPNVHPILADVRAPASYFGDIPEVSVIYQDVSQPEQLAIAQENARLFLRSGGWILLAL
;
A
#
# COMPACT_ATOMS: atom_id res chain seq x y z
N MET A 1 -6.28 4.68 0.48
CA MET A 1 -5.01 4.56 1.24
C MET A 1 -4.05 3.69 0.46
N LEU A 2 -2.78 4.07 0.40
CA LEU A 2 -1.70 3.27 -0.17
C LEU A 2 -0.90 2.62 0.96
N TYR A 3 -0.78 1.29 0.95
CA TYR A 3 -0.01 0.51 1.90
C TYR A 3 1.23 -0.05 1.18
N LEU A 4 2.42 0.36 1.60
CA LEU A 4 3.70 -0.07 1.04
C LEU A 4 4.29 -1.17 1.93
N GLY A 5 4.55 -2.36 1.37
CA GLY A 5 5.09 -3.49 2.13
C GLY A 5 4.01 -4.36 2.78
N ALA A 6 2.96 -4.72 2.02
CA ALA A 6 1.77 -5.39 2.55
C ALA A 6 2.02 -6.80 3.13
N SER A 7 3.06 -7.50 2.68
CA SER A 7 3.36 -8.88 3.08
C SER A 7 2.11 -9.78 3.01
N THR A 8 1.89 -10.65 4.00
CA THR A 8 0.73 -11.54 4.05
C THR A 8 -0.59 -10.83 4.35
N GLY A 9 -0.57 -9.52 4.62
CA GLY A 9 -1.76 -8.68 4.77
C GLY A 9 -2.39 -8.62 6.17
N THR A 10 -1.70 -9.07 7.23
CA THR A 10 -2.26 -9.05 8.60
C THR A 10 -2.58 -7.63 9.09
N THR A 11 -1.68 -6.67 8.89
CA THR A 11 -1.98 -5.26 9.21
C THR A 11 -2.94 -4.65 8.19
N VAL A 12 -2.86 -5.08 6.93
CA VAL A 12 -3.72 -4.62 5.84
C VAL A 12 -5.19 -4.88 6.15
N SER A 13 -5.55 -6.02 6.76
CA SER A 13 -6.94 -6.32 7.15
C SER A 13 -7.46 -5.36 8.21
N HIS A 14 -6.66 -5.07 9.24
CA HIS A 14 -7.04 -4.08 10.27
C HIS A 14 -7.18 -2.66 9.70
N VAL A 15 -6.31 -2.30 8.75
CA VAL A 15 -6.42 -1.05 8.01
C VAL A 15 -7.68 -1.04 7.16
N ALA A 16 -8.03 -2.15 6.50
CA ALA A 16 -9.24 -2.28 5.68
C ALA A 16 -10.51 -2.07 6.52
N ASP A 17 -10.55 -2.60 7.74
CA ASP A 17 -11.63 -2.34 8.69
C ASP A 17 -11.69 -0.86 9.10
N LEU A 18 -10.53 -0.26 9.38
CA LEU A 18 -10.44 1.14 9.82
C LEU A 18 -10.91 2.13 8.75
N VAL A 19 -10.53 1.92 7.49
CA VAL A 19 -10.97 2.79 6.39
C VAL A 19 -12.43 2.54 5.99
N GLY A 20 -12.99 1.41 6.41
CA GLY A 20 -14.38 1.03 6.17
C GLY A 20 -14.68 0.59 4.74
N PRO A 21 -15.95 0.24 4.47
CA PRO A 21 -16.38 -0.36 3.20
C PRO A 21 -16.28 0.59 1.99
N GLU A 22 -16.41 1.89 2.21
CA GLU A 22 -16.24 2.91 1.16
C GLU A 22 -14.77 3.32 0.96
N GLY A 23 -13.93 2.98 1.93
CA GLY A 23 -12.48 3.15 1.83
C GLY A 23 -11.88 2.16 0.83
N ARG A 24 -10.66 2.43 0.39
CA ARG A 24 -9.89 1.52 -0.46
C ARG A 24 -8.46 1.43 0.05
N VAL A 25 -7.92 0.22 0.08
CA VAL A 25 -6.53 -0.06 0.47
C VAL A 25 -5.80 -0.65 -0.72
N PHE A 26 -4.85 0.09 -1.28
CA PHE A 26 -3.97 -0.39 -2.34
C PHE A 26 -2.72 -0.96 -1.67
N ALA A 27 -2.60 -2.29 -1.69
CA ALA A 27 -1.61 -3.03 -0.92
C ALA A 27 -0.47 -3.51 -1.82
N VAL A 28 0.65 -2.79 -1.80
CA VAL A 28 1.83 -3.08 -2.63
C VAL A 28 2.72 -4.10 -1.94
N GLU A 29 3.01 -5.19 -2.65
CA GLU A 29 3.90 -6.26 -2.21
C GLU A 29 4.82 -6.65 -3.36
N LEU A 30 6.12 -6.84 -3.10
CA LEU A 30 7.10 -7.22 -4.13
C LEU A 30 7.14 -8.73 -4.36
N SER A 31 6.88 -9.52 -3.31
CA SER A 31 7.12 -10.96 -3.28
C SER A 31 5.98 -11.75 -3.93
N PRO A 32 6.22 -12.40 -5.09
CA PRO A 32 5.23 -13.29 -5.70
C PRO A 32 4.91 -14.50 -4.82
N ARG A 33 5.82 -14.88 -3.91
CA ARG A 33 5.63 -15.98 -2.96
C ARG A 33 4.55 -15.66 -1.91
N VAL A 34 4.46 -14.39 -1.51
CA VAL A 34 3.52 -13.94 -0.46
C VAL A 34 2.17 -13.54 -1.06
N LEU A 35 2.17 -13.03 -2.29
CA LEU A 35 0.99 -12.56 -3.01
C LEU A 35 -0.23 -13.50 -2.93
N PRO A 36 -0.14 -14.84 -3.05
CA PRO A 36 -1.31 -15.71 -2.94
C PRO A 36 -2.07 -15.55 -1.62
N ARG A 37 -1.39 -15.29 -0.50
CA ARG A 37 -2.04 -15.04 0.80
C ARG A 37 -2.75 -13.69 0.81
N LEU A 38 -2.12 -12.66 0.25
CA LEU A 38 -2.72 -11.34 0.14
C LEU A 38 -3.95 -11.34 -0.81
N LEU A 39 -3.91 -12.13 -1.88
CA LEU A 39 -5.06 -12.35 -2.77
C LEU A 39 -6.21 -13.08 -2.08
N LEU A 40 -5.91 -14.07 -1.21
CA LEU A 40 -6.93 -14.71 -0.39
C LEU A 40 -7.57 -13.71 0.57
N LEU A 41 -6.77 -12.85 1.21
CA LEU A 41 -7.29 -11.78 2.06
C LEU A 41 -8.23 -10.84 1.28
N ALA A 42 -7.86 -10.43 0.06
CA ALA A 42 -8.69 -9.56 -0.77
C ALA A 42 -10.04 -10.20 -1.19
N ARG A 43 -10.21 -11.52 -1.04
CA ARG A 43 -11.52 -12.17 -1.21
C ARG A 43 -12.44 -11.94 -0.01
N GLU A 44 -11.87 -11.82 1.19
CA GLU A 44 -12.59 -11.54 2.43
C GLU A 44 -12.78 -10.03 2.64
N TYR A 45 -11.87 -9.21 2.11
CA TYR A 45 -11.88 -7.75 2.19
C TYR A 45 -11.96 -7.13 0.79
N PRO A 46 -13.18 -6.92 0.23
CA PRO A 46 -13.36 -6.42 -1.14
C PRO A 46 -12.80 -5.01 -1.40
N ASN A 47 -12.53 -4.25 -0.33
CA ASN A 47 -11.90 -2.93 -0.39
C ASN A 47 -10.36 -2.99 -0.41
N VAL A 48 -9.76 -4.18 -0.39
CA VAL A 48 -8.31 -4.38 -0.52
C VAL A 48 -7.98 -4.71 -1.98
N HIS A 49 -7.05 -3.96 -2.55
CA HIS A 49 -6.54 -4.12 -3.91
C HIS A 49 -5.05 -4.50 -3.86
N PRO A 50 -4.71 -5.79 -3.99
CA PRO A 50 -3.32 -6.25 -4.01
C PRO A 50 -2.61 -5.82 -5.29
N ILE A 51 -1.37 -5.34 -5.17
CA ILE A 51 -0.53 -4.89 -6.28
C ILE A 51 0.84 -5.55 -6.16
N LEU A 52 1.21 -6.36 -7.15
CA LEU A 52 2.52 -7.01 -7.19
C LEU A 52 3.54 -6.05 -7.86
N ALA A 53 4.28 -5.29 -7.07
CA ALA A 53 5.25 -4.33 -7.59
C ALA A 53 6.35 -3.96 -6.58
N ASP A 54 7.41 -3.32 -7.08
CA ASP A 54 8.49 -2.78 -6.24
C ASP A 54 8.19 -1.34 -5.82
N VAL A 55 8.04 -1.12 -4.51
CA VAL A 55 7.77 0.21 -3.92
C VAL A 55 8.85 1.25 -4.26
N ARG A 56 10.05 0.82 -4.65
CA ARG A 56 11.16 1.69 -5.09
C ARG A 56 10.98 2.22 -6.51
N ALA A 57 10.05 1.65 -7.27
CA ALA A 57 9.76 2.03 -8.65
C ALA A 57 8.27 2.40 -8.81
N PRO A 58 7.78 3.48 -8.16
CA PRO A 58 6.35 3.77 -8.11
C PRO A 58 5.69 4.10 -9.46
N ALA A 59 6.48 4.51 -10.44
CA ALA A 59 6.01 4.66 -11.82
C ALA A 59 5.50 3.34 -12.43
N SER A 60 5.98 2.18 -11.95
CA SER A 60 5.59 0.87 -12.48
C SER A 60 4.15 0.47 -12.19
N TYR A 61 3.53 1.07 -11.18
CA TYR A 61 2.13 0.82 -10.78
C TYR A 61 1.29 2.10 -10.79
N PHE A 62 1.74 3.13 -11.49
CA PHE A 62 1.06 4.42 -11.52
C PHE A 62 -0.37 4.33 -12.10
N GLY A 63 -0.58 3.46 -13.09
CA GLY A 63 -1.89 3.27 -13.72
C GLY A 63 -2.92 2.52 -12.86
N ASP A 64 -2.46 1.85 -11.79
CA ASP A 64 -3.30 0.98 -10.97
C ASP A 64 -3.84 1.68 -9.72
N ILE A 65 -3.24 2.82 -9.34
CA ILE A 65 -3.50 3.49 -8.07
C ILE A 65 -4.00 4.92 -8.34
N PRO A 66 -5.20 5.30 -7.89
CA PRO A 66 -5.66 6.68 -7.94
C PRO A 66 -4.93 7.53 -6.90
N GLU A 67 -5.15 8.84 -6.92
CA GLU A 67 -4.72 9.71 -5.82
C GLU A 67 -5.29 9.21 -4.47
N VAL A 68 -4.47 9.22 -3.42
CA VAL A 68 -4.79 8.74 -2.06
C VAL A 68 -4.66 9.85 -1.02
N SER A 69 -5.39 9.69 0.09
CA SER A 69 -5.34 10.58 1.25
C SER A 69 -4.23 10.25 2.26
N VAL A 70 -3.80 8.98 2.29
CA VAL A 70 -2.86 8.44 3.27
C VAL A 70 -1.95 7.42 2.61
N ILE A 71 -0.66 7.50 2.90
CA ILE A 71 0.34 6.46 2.66
C ILE A 71 0.78 5.88 4.00
N TYR A 72 0.76 4.57 4.14
CA TYR A 72 1.40 3.85 5.24
C TYR A 72 2.55 3.02 4.68
N GLN A 73 3.73 3.18 5.26
CA GLN A 73 4.92 2.46 4.83
C GLN A 73 5.43 1.55 5.92
N ASP A 74 5.43 0.25 5.62
CA ASP A 74 5.86 -0.84 6.49
C ASP A 74 6.98 -1.65 5.82
N VAL A 75 8.02 -0.92 5.40
CA VAL A 75 9.12 -1.45 4.59
C VAL A 75 10.41 -1.20 5.34
N SER A 76 11.08 -2.22 5.86
CA SER A 76 12.36 -2.05 6.56
C SER A 76 13.53 -1.97 5.57
N GLN A 77 13.83 -0.76 5.09
CA GLN A 77 14.91 -0.48 4.13
C GLN A 77 15.68 0.79 4.57
N PRO A 78 17.00 0.89 4.31
CA PRO A 78 17.76 2.10 4.64
C PRO A 78 17.19 3.37 3.97
N GLU A 79 16.62 3.25 2.77
CA GLU A 79 16.10 4.35 1.96
C GLU A 79 14.60 4.61 2.18
N GLN A 80 14.03 4.19 3.33
CA GLN A 80 12.62 4.37 3.67
C GLN A 80 12.07 5.78 3.35
N LEU A 81 12.81 6.84 3.68
CA LEU A 81 12.35 8.21 3.45
C LEU A 81 12.24 8.53 1.95
N ALA A 82 13.21 8.09 1.14
CA ALA A 82 13.21 8.32 -0.31
C ALA A 82 12.05 7.56 -0.99
N ILE A 83 11.80 6.31 -0.55
CA ILE A 83 10.67 5.52 -1.02
C ILE A 83 9.35 6.23 -0.72
N ALA A 84 9.18 6.72 0.51
CA ALA A 84 7.98 7.43 0.92
C ALA A 84 7.77 8.72 0.12
N GLN A 85 8.83 9.50 -0.09
CA GLN A 85 8.79 10.75 -0.85
C GLN A 85 8.37 10.53 -2.30
N GLU A 86 8.96 9.55 -2.99
CA GLU A 86 8.66 9.32 -4.40
C GLU A 86 7.25 8.75 -4.59
N ASN A 87 6.78 7.89 -3.68
CA ASN A 87 5.39 7.44 -3.66
C ASN A 87 4.42 8.60 -3.38
N ALA A 88 4.74 9.46 -2.43
CA ALA A 88 3.91 10.61 -2.11
C ALA A 88 3.80 11.60 -3.27
N ARG A 89 4.91 11.80 -4.00
CA ARG A 89 4.94 12.68 -5.18
C ARG A 89 3.94 12.24 -6.27
N LEU A 90 3.73 10.93 -6.43
CA LEU A 90 2.86 10.38 -7.47
C LEU A 90 1.43 10.15 -7.00
N PHE A 91 1.23 9.79 -5.74
CA PHE A 91 -0.06 9.28 -5.27
C PHE A 91 -0.70 10.10 -4.16
N LEU A 92 0.05 10.88 -3.37
CA LEU A 92 -0.52 11.55 -2.20
C LEU A 92 -1.14 12.90 -2.61
N ARG A 93 -2.42 13.08 -2.29
CA ARG A 93 -3.10 14.37 -2.45
C ARG A 93 -2.47 15.45 -1.59
N SER A 94 -2.65 16.71 -1.99
CA SER A 94 -2.31 17.86 -1.14
C SER A 94 -3.00 17.78 0.23
N GLY A 95 -2.23 17.98 1.30
CA GLY A 95 -2.72 17.85 2.68
C GLY A 95 -2.97 16.42 3.15
N GLY A 96 -2.53 15.41 2.38
CA GLY A 96 -2.52 14.01 2.80
C GLY A 96 -1.45 13.71 3.86
N TRP A 97 -1.52 12.49 4.40
CA TRP A 97 -0.63 12.06 5.49
C TRP A 97 0.26 10.89 5.06
N ILE A 98 1.48 10.87 5.58
CA ILE A 98 2.39 9.73 5.49
C ILE A 98 2.62 9.22 6.90
N LEU A 99 2.44 7.92 7.09
CA LEU A 99 2.79 7.20 8.30
C LEU A 99 3.94 6.25 7.98
N LEU A 100 5.05 6.41 8.70
CA LEU A 100 6.24 5.57 8.57
C LEU A 100 6.31 4.64 9.77
N ALA A 101 6.36 3.33 9.53
CA ALA A 101 6.72 2.35 10.54
C ALA A 101 8.26 2.32 10.67
N LEU A 102 8.75 2.62 11.86
CA LEU A 102 10.19 2.70 12.21
C LEU A 102 10.62 1.46 12.99
#